data_AF-A0A2S0QXL9-F1
#
_entry.id   AF-A0A2S0QXL9-F1
#
_cell.length_a   1.000
_cell.length_b   1.000
_cell.length_c   1.000
_cell.angle_alpha   90.00
_cell.angle_beta   90.00
_cell.angle_gamma   90.00
#
_symmetry.space_group_name_H-M   'P 1'
#
loop_
_entity.id
_entity.type
_entity.pdbx_description
1 polymer ?
#
loop_
_entity_poly.entity_id
_entity_poly.type
_entity_poly.pdbx_seq_one_letter_code
_entity_poly.pdbx_strand_id
1 'polypeptide(L)'
;MNATAPTGSPVSRETALRIAMAARALPGVNLAAFVHALGERLGLPVTDDKLARMTVADLKAMLQGDEIVDPGVDGSALKAAVRYLWGEGLADDAPVADPDIPQGEGALTVAVASNSGEQLDGHFGSCKRFLIYRVAEDGIWLAAVRTALQADGAEDRNAARAELLAGCQLVYVQSIGGPAAAKVVRAGVHPVKHPAGGAAREVLRPLQQVLGSPPPWLARALGRKAQSLERFSSAPKLEA
;
A
#
# COMPACT_ATOMS: atom_id res chain seq x y z
N MET A 1 27.91 4.79 -33.06
CA MET A 1 26.68 3.98 -32.96
C MET A 1 26.59 3.52 -31.52
N ASN A 2 25.87 4.28 -30.67
CA ASN A 2 25.73 3.94 -29.25
C ASN A 2 24.58 2.96 -29.11
N ALA A 3 24.89 1.71 -28.79
CA ALA A 3 23.91 0.74 -28.36
C ALA A 3 23.43 1.11 -26.96
N THR A 4 22.19 1.59 -26.87
CA THR A 4 21.48 1.78 -25.61
C THR A 4 21.23 0.41 -25.00
N ALA A 5 21.77 0.14 -23.81
CA ALA A 5 21.45 -1.06 -23.05
C ALA A 5 19.95 -1.09 -22.70
N PRO A 6 19.25 -2.25 -22.80
CA PRO A 6 17.88 -2.36 -22.34
C PRO A 6 17.85 -2.34 -20.81
N THR A 7 17.42 -1.22 -20.23
CA THR A 7 17.24 -1.03 -18.80
C THR A 7 15.86 -1.53 -18.36
N GLY A 8 15.85 -2.66 -17.67
CA GLY A 8 14.69 -3.20 -16.95
C GLY A 8 14.58 -4.71 -17.11
N SER A 9 14.70 -5.47 -16.01
CA SER A 9 14.33 -6.89 -16.05
C SER A 9 12.85 -7.00 -16.45
N PRO A 10 12.47 -7.88 -17.40
CA PRO A 10 11.09 -8.04 -17.85
C PRO A 10 10.16 -8.64 -16.78
N VAL A 11 10.73 -9.02 -15.63
CA VAL A 11 10.05 -9.62 -14.48
C VAL A 11 9.93 -8.57 -13.38
N SER A 12 8.73 -8.40 -12.81
CA SER A 12 8.50 -7.45 -11.73
C SER A 12 9.25 -7.87 -10.46
N ARG A 13 9.57 -6.93 -9.56
CA ARG A 13 10.19 -7.25 -8.25
C ARG A 13 9.33 -8.22 -7.44
N GLU A 14 8.01 -8.11 -7.56
CA GLU A 14 7.06 -8.99 -6.89
C GLU A 14 7.10 -10.40 -7.48
N THR A 15 7.08 -10.53 -8.81
CA THR A 15 7.23 -11.81 -9.50
C THR A 15 8.56 -12.48 -9.14
N ALA A 16 9.65 -11.71 -9.09
CA ALA A 16 10.96 -12.22 -8.68
C ALA A 16 10.96 -12.72 -7.23
N LEU A 17 10.28 -12.01 -6.32
CA LEU A 17 10.15 -12.40 -4.91
C LEU A 17 9.30 -13.68 -4.75
N ARG A 18 8.18 -13.80 -5.47
CA ARG A 18 7.34 -15.00 -5.54
C ARG A 18 8.17 -16.22 -5.95
N ILE A 19 8.95 -16.09 -7.02
CA ILE A 19 9.81 -17.17 -7.53
C ILE A 19 10.90 -17.54 -6.52
N ALA A 20 11.58 -16.56 -5.94
CA ALA A 20 12.65 -16.80 -4.98
C ALA A 20 12.15 -17.50 -3.70
N MET A 21 11.00 -17.08 -3.17
CA MET A 21 10.39 -17.70 -1.99
C MET A 21 9.86 -19.10 -2.27
N ALA A 22 9.27 -19.32 -3.45
CA ALA A 22 8.84 -20.64 -3.89
C ALA A 22 10.02 -21.62 -4.02
N ALA A 23 11.12 -21.18 -4.66
CA ALA A 23 12.33 -22.00 -4.77
C ALA A 23 12.92 -22.33 -3.39
N ARG A 24 12.96 -21.37 -2.47
CA ARG A 24 13.46 -21.57 -1.10
C ARG A 24 12.62 -22.57 -0.31
N ALA A 25 11.33 -22.65 -0.57
CA ALA A 25 10.43 -23.62 0.07
C ALA A 25 10.66 -25.07 -0.40
N LEU A 26 11.40 -25.27 -1.49
CA LEU A 26 11.70 -26.59 -2.07
C LEU A 26 13.15 -26.99 -1.75
N PRO A 27 13.36 -27.98 -0.87
CA PRO A 27 14.70 -28.45 -0.54
C PRO A 27 15.43 -28.96 -1.80
N GLY A 28 16.69 -28.57 -1.96
CA GLY A 28 17.56 -29.07 -3.04
C GLY A 28 17.33 -28.44 -4.42
N VAL A 29 16.36 -27.54 -4.58
CA VAL A 29 16.09 -26.90 -5.88
C VAL A 29 17.11 -25.81 -6.20
N ASN A 30 17.71 -25.90 -7.40
CA ASN A 30 18.54 -24.83 -7.94
C ASN A 30 17.65 -23.68 -8.47
N LEU A 31 17.81 -22.47 -7.93
CA LEU A 31 17.00 -21.31 -8.31
C LEU A 31 17.08 -20.95 -9.80
N ALA A 32 18.25 -21.05 -10.43
CA ALA A 32 18.41 -20.71 -11.84
C ALA A 32 17.69 -21.73 -12.74
N ALA A 33 17.83 -23.02 -12.43
CA ALA A 33 17.10 -24.08 -13.13
C ALA A 33 15.59 -23.96 -12.92
N PHE A 34 15.15 -23.60 -11.71
CA PHE A 34 13.74 -23.36 -11.38
C PHE A 34 13.14 -22.20 -12.19
N VAL A 35 13.85 -21.07 -12.28
CA VAL A 35 13.45 -19.92 -13.09
C VAL A 35 13.34 -20.31 -14.57
N HIS A 36 14.31 -21.08 -15.09
CA HIS A 36 14.29 -21.56 -16.47
C HIS A 36 13.07 -22.45 -16.72
N ALA A 37 12.82 -23.44 -15.86
CA ALA A 37 11.68 -24.34 -15.97
C ALA A 37 10.33 -23.60 -15.89
N LEU A 38 10.21 -22.56 -15.05
CA LEU A 38 9.03 -21.69 -15.02
C LEU A 38 8.86 -20.94 -16.35
N GLY A 39 9.96 -20.47 -16.96
CA GLY A 39 9.96 -19.84 -18.27
C GLY A 39 9.47 -20.76 -19.38
N GLU A 40 9.93 -22.01 -19.42
CA GLU A 40 9.48 -23.03 -20.37
C GLU A 40 8.00 -23.38 -20.17
N ARG A 41 7.56 -23.53 -18.92
CA ARG A 41 6.18 -23.91 -18.59
C ARG A 41 5.15 -22.82 -18.85
N LEU A 42 5.50 -21.56 -18.54
CA LEU A 42 4.57 -20.41 -18.52
C LEU A 42 4.77 -19.45 -19.69
N GLY A 43 5.85 -19.62 -20.45
CA GLY A 43 6.32 -18.69 -21.47
C GLY A 43 6.86 -17.38 -20.87
N LEU A 44 7.86 -16.80 -21.54
CA LEU A 44 8.42 -15.49 -21.16
C LEU A 44 7.56 -14.34 -21.71
N PRO A 45 7.46 -13.19 -21.01
CA PRO A 45 7.92 -13.00 -19.63
C PRO A 45 7.02 -13.74 -18.64
N VAL A 46 7.60 -14.22 -17.53
CA VAL A 46 6.84 -14.71 -16.38
C VAL A 46 6.20 -13.51 -15.69
N THR A 47 4.90 -13.58 -15.42
CA THR A 47 4.11 -12.52 -14.78
C THR A 47 3.40 -13.05 -13.53
N ASP A 48 2.97 -12.14 -12.66
CA ASP A 48 2.21 -12.48 -11.45
C ASP A 48 0.94 -13.29 -11.77
N ASP A 49 0.21 -12.93 -12.84
CA ASP A 49 -0.98 -13.67 -13.31
C ASP A 49 -0.66 -15.10 -13.77
N LYS A 50 0.50 -15.31 -14.39
CA LYS A 50 0.94 -16.65 -14.81
C LYS A 50 1.31 -17.50 -13.60
N LEU A 51 2.00 -16.91 -12.62
CA LEU A 51 2.36 -17.59 -11.38
C LEU A 51 1.12 -17.94 -10.54
N ALA A 52 0.10 -17.07 -10.52
CA ALA A 52 -1.17 -17.31 -9.81
C ALA A 52 -1.96 -18.52 -10.33
N ARG A 53 -1.64 -19.03 -11.53
CA ARG A 53 -2.28 -20.21 -12.13
C ARG A 53 -1.54 -21.52 -11.88
N MET A 54 -0.32 -21.45 -11.31
CA MET A 54 0.49 -22.64 -11.02
C MET A 54 -0.21 -23.54 -10.01
N THR A 55 -0.18 -24.85 -10.24
CA THR A 55 -0.70 -25.85 -9.29
C THR A 55 0.41 -26.73 -8.73
N VAL A 56 0.09 -27.49 -7.68
CA VAL A 56 1.01 -28.51 -7.13
C VAL A 56 1.36 -29.57 -8.19
N ALA A 57 0.43 -29.89 -9.09
CA ALA A 57 0.65 -30.84 -10.17
C ALA A 57 1.64 -30.28 -11.22
N ASP A 58 1.50 -29.02 -11.60
CA ASP A 58 2.43 -28.34 -12.50
C ASP A 58 3.84 -28.31 -11.91
N LEU A 59 3.94 -27.90 -10.64
CA LEU A 59 5.22 -27.82 -9.93
C LEU A 59 5.88 -29.19 -9.82
N LYS A 60 5.10 -30.24 -9.51
CA LYS A 60 5.61 -31.61 -9.44
C LYS A 60 6.09 -32.11 -10.81
N ALA A 61 5.37 -31.83 -11.89
CA ALA A 61 5.77 -32.20 -13.24
C ALA A 61 7.07 -31.51 -13.65
N MET A 62 7.24 -30.22 -13.33
CA MET A 62 8.47 -29.47 -13.60
C MET A 62 9.68 -30.04 -12.87
N LEU A 63 9.51 -30.44 -11.61
CA LEU A 63 10.59 -30.96 -10.77
C LEU A 63 11.00 -32.41 -11.12
N GLN A 64 10.18 -33.13 -11.90
CA GLN A 64 10.45 -34.50 -12.36
C GLN A 64 11.14 -34.55 -13.74
N GLY A 65 11.11 -33.45 -14.50
CA GLY A 65 11.51 -33.42 -15.91
C GLY A 65 12.99 -33.15 -16.19
N ASP A 66 13.71 -32.58 -15.23
CA ASP A 66 15.14 -32.25 -15.31
C ASP A 66 15.79 -32.57 -13.96
N GLU A 67 17.12 -32.71 -13.88
CA GLU A 67 17.93 -32.96 -12.65
C GLU A 67 17.85 -31.80 -11.61
N ILE A 68 16.65 -31.32 -11.30
CA ILE A 68 16.37 -30.16 -10.47
C ILE A 68 16.22 -30.58 -9.00
N VAL A 69 15.89 -31.84 -8.71
CA VAL A 69 15.67 -32.30 -7.33
C VAL A 69 16.05 -33.75 -7.07
N ASP A 70 16.46 -34.00 -5.84
CA ASP A 70 16.48 -35.33 -5.20
C ASP A 70 15.03 -35.88 -5.14
N PRO A 71 14.75 -37.16 -5.47
CA PRO A 71 13.40 -37.68 -5.57
C PRO A 71 12.79 -37.89 -4.18
N GLY A 72 12.27 -36.82 -3.59
CA GLY A 72 11.72 -36.88 -2.23
C GLY A 72 11.06 -35.60 -1.71
N VAL A 73 10.69 -34.65 -2.58
CA VAL A 73 10.03 -33.42 -2.12
C VAL A 73 8.67 -33.74 -1.50
N ASP A 74 8.53 -33.45 -0.21
CA ASP A 74 7.28 -33.60 0.52
C ASP A 74 6.17 -32.73 -0.12
N GLY A 75 4.95 -33.27 -0.19
CA GLY A 75 3.76 -32.55 -0.62
C GLY A 75 3.49 -31.30 0.22
N SER A 76 3.98 -31.23 1.46
CA SER A 76 3.92 -30.00 2.28
C SER A 76 4.76 -28.86 1.68
N ALA A 77 5.99 -29.15 1.23
CA ALA A 77 6.90 -28.21 0.58
C ALA A 77 6.37 -27.74 -0.78
N LEU A 78 5.80 -28.66 -1.58
CA LEU A 78 5.16 -28.30 -2.85
C LEU A 78 3.96 -27.36 -2.64
N LYS A 79 3.12 -27.63 -1.64
CA LYS A 79 2.00 -26.74 -1.29
C LYS A 79 2.49 -25.37 -0.86
N ALA A 80 3.52 -25.29 -0.03
CA ALA A 80 4.10 -24.02 0.41
C ALA A 80 4.67 -23.22 -0.76
N ALA A 81 5.41 -23.87 -1.67
CA ALA A 81 5.96 -23.23 -2.86
C ALA A 81 4.87 -22.65 -3.78
N VAL A 82 3.80 -23.41 -4.03
CA VAL A 82 2.66 -22.93 -4.83
C VAL A 82 1.98 -21.72 -4.19
N ARG A 83 1.80 -21.71 -2.87
CA ARG A 83 1.27 -20.55 -2.14
C ARG A 83 2.14 -19.31 -2.34
N TYR A 84 3.46 -19.45 -2.30
CA TYR A 84 4.37 -18.34 -2.61
C TYR A 84 4.27 -17.87 -4.07
N LEU A 85 4.08 -18.77 -5.05
CA LEU A 85 3.84 -18.39 -6.45
C LEU A 85 2.52 -17.62 -6.61
N TRP A 86 1.49 -17.99 -5.86
CA TRP A 86 0.23 -17.24 -5.78
C TRP A 86 0.37 -15.88 -5.08
N GLY A 87 1.50 -15.62 -4.43
CA GLY A 87 1.77 -14.40 -3.68
C GLY A 87 1.33 -14.46 -2.22
N GLU A 88 0.90 -15.62 -1.73
CA GLU A 88 0.56 -15.81 -0.32
C GLU A 88 1.81 -15.92 0.56
N GLY A 89 1.76 -15.35 1.76
CA GLY A 89 2.84 -15.49 2.75
C GLY A 89 4.13 -14.77 2.37
N LEU A 90 4.15 -14.04 1.25
CA LEU A 90 5.18 -13.05 1.01
C LEU A 90 4.94 -11.93 2.02
N ALA A 91 5.86 -11.79 2.97
CA ALA A 91 5.88 -10.61 3.81
C ALA A 91 6.12 -9.41 2.88
N ASP A 92 5.02 -8.77 2.48
CA ASP A 92 5.09 -7.38 2.07
C ASP A 92 5.71 -6.63 3.24
N ASP A 93 6.55 -5.63 2.98
CA ASP A 93 7.19 -4.83 4.01
C ASP A 93 6.19 -3.91 4.74
N ALA A 94 4.90 -4.28 4.74
CA ALA A 94 3.84 -3.58 5.39
C ALA A 94 4.08 -3.54 6.91
N PRO A 95 4.06 -2.36 7.52
CA PRO A 95 4.18 -2.23 8.96
C PRO A 95 2.95 -2.83 9.65
N VAL A 96 3.13 -3.24 10.91
CA VAL A 96 2.04 -3.72 11.76
C VAL A 96 1.41 -2.53 12.47
N ALA A 97 0.09 -2.53 12.63
CA ALA A 97 -0.61 -1.51 13.40
C ALA A 97 -0.07 -1.44 14.84
N ASP A 98 -0.01 -0.22 15.38
CA ASP A 98 0.45 0.01 16.74
C ASP A 98 -0.52 -0.63 17.75
N PRO A 99 -0.01 -1.22 18.85
CA PRO A 99 -0.85 -1.63 19.97
C PRO A 99 -1.44 -0.40 20.69
N ASP A 100 -2.56 -0.60 21.39
CA ASP A 100 -3.14 0.36 22.35
C ASP A 100 -3.45 1.77 21.77
N ILE A 101 -4.01 1.82 20.56
CA ILE A 101 -4.43 3.08 19.91
C ILE A 101 -5.55 3.75 20.75
N PRO A 102 -5.35 4.99 21.25
CA PRO A 102 -6.36 5.67 22.03
C PRO A 102 -7.68 5.83 21.28
N GLN A 103 -8.81 5.57 21.94
CA GLN A 103 -10.15 5.74 21.37
C GLN A 103 -10.76 7.08 21.81
N GLY A 104 -11.72 7.60 21.04
CA GLY A 104 -12.46 8.83 21.37
C GLY A 104 -12.35 9.94 20.32
N GLU A 105 -12.82 11.13 20.69
CA GLU A 105 -12.76 12.34 19.86
C GLU A 105 -11.38 13.01 19.90
N GLY A 106 -11.21 14.13 19.18
CA GLY A 106 -9.97 14.93 19.24
C GLY A 106 -8.78 14.35 18.45
N ALA A 107 -9.03 13.39 17.56
CA ALA A 107 -8.04 12.85 16.64
C ALA A 107 -8.56 12.84 15.21
N LEU A 108 -7.64 12.85 14.25
CA LEU A 108 -7.92 12.66 12.82
C LEU A 108 -7.51 11.27 12.38
N THR A 109 -8.26 10.72 11.44
CA THR A 109 -7.89 9.55 10.66
C THR A 109 -7.26 10.03 9.35
N VAL A 110 -5.98 9.71 9.13
CA VAL A 110 -5.17 10.21 8.02
C VAL A 110 -4.60 9.04 7.25
N ALA A 111 -4.83 8.99 5.95
CA ALA A 111 -4.19 8.01 5.07
C ALA A 111 -2.85 8.52 4.53
N VAL A 112 -1.90 7.62 4.31
CA VAL A 112 -0.61 7.89 3.65
C VAL A 112 -0.41 6.86 2.55
N ALA A 113 -0.22 7.30 1.31
CA ALA A 113 0.05 6.41 0.18
C ALA A 113 1.48 5.86 0.25
N SER A 114 1.63 4.53 0.23
CA SER A 114 2.91 3.86 0.47
C SER A 114 3.15 2.67 -0.47
N ASN A 115 4.42 2.44 -0.77
CA ASN A 115 4.98 1.36 -1.57
C ASN A 115 6.04 0.55 -0.80
N SER A 116 6.62 1.12 0.25
CA SER A 116 7.61 0.48 1.09
C SER A 116 7.45 0.87 2.55
N GLY A 117 7.60 -0.12 3.43
CA GLY A 117 7.65 0.09 4.87
C GLY A 117 6.56 1.02 5.39
N GLU A 118 7.00 1.89 6.30
CA GLU A 118 6.23 2.98 6.88
C GLU A 118 6.60 4.34 6.24
N GLN A 119 6.63 4.38 4.91
CA GLN A 119 7.06 5.56 4.14
C GLN A 119 5.90 6.22 3.37
N LEU A 120 5.97 7.54 3.22
CA LEU A 120 5.24 8.28 2.19
C LEU A 120 6.06 8.26 0.90
N ASP A 121 5.80 7.25 0.07
CA ASP A 121 6.46 7.04 -1.22
C ASP A 121 5.50 6.62 -2.34
N GLY A 122 4.19 6.73 -2.09
CA GLY A 122 3.14 6.35 -3.01
C GLY A 122 2.63 7.51 -3.88
N HIS A 123 2.56 7.26 -5.19
CA HIS A 123 1.60 7.93 -6.06
C HIS A 123 0.21 7.36 -5.82
N PHE A 124 -0.82 8.19 -5.67
CA PHE A 124 -2.18 7.71 -5.37
C PHE A 124 -2.67 6.60 -6.31
N GLY A 125 -2.47 6.77 -7.61
CA GLY A 125 -3.01 5.86 -8.64
C GLY A 125 -2.29 4.53 -8.76
N SER A 126 -1.14 4.37 -8.10
CA SER A 126 -0.30 3.17 -8.23
C SER A 126 0.35 2.71 -6.92
N CYS A 127 0.05 3.34 -5.78
CA CYS A 127 0.60 2.91 -4.50
C CYS A 127 0.11 1.51 -4.15
N LYS A 128 0.96 0.71 -3.49
CA LYS A 128 0.60 -0.64 -3.05
C LYS A 128 -0.43 -0.63 -1.93
N ARG A 129 -0.33 0.34 -1.03
CA ARG A 129 -1.16 0.39 0.18
C ARG A 129 -1.39 1.82 0.66
N PHE A 130 -2.43 1.98 1.47
CA PHE A 130 -2.65 3.15 2.29
C PHE A 130 -2.40 2.78 3.76
N LEU A 131 -1.43 3.46 4.37
CA LEU A 131 -1.19 3.39 5.81
C LEU A 131 -2.17 4.35 6.49
N ILE A 132 -3.00 3.84 7.39
CA ILE A 132 -4.05 4.61 8.04
C ILE A 132 -3.59 4.95 9.44
N TYR A 133 -3.36 6.24 9.69
CA TYR A 133 -2.94 6.76 10.98
C TYR A 133 -4.09 7.39 11.73
N ARG A 134 -4.02 7.26 13.05
CA ARG A 134 -4.70 8.16 13.97
C ARG A 134 -3.70 9.23 14.41
N VAL A 135 -4.06 10.50 14.22
CA VAL A 135 -3.23 11.66 14.56
C VAL A 135 -4.00 12.52 15.56
N ALA A 136 -3.47 12.61 16.77
CA ALA A 136 -3.98 13.47 17.84
C ALA A 136 -2.86 14.40 18.31
N GLU A 137 -3.19 15.36 19.17
CA GLU A 137 -2.22 16.34 19.67
C GLU A 137 -1.06 15.67 20.45
N ASP A 138 -1.36 14.59 21.15
CA ASP A 138 -0.45 13.82 22.01
C ASP A 138 0.27 12.66 21.30
N GLY A 139 -0.13 12.29 20.07
CA GLY A 139 0.57 11.22 19.35
C GLY A 139 0.09 10.91 17.93
N ILE A 140 0.86 10.04 17.29
CA ILE A 140 0.64 9.51 15.95
C ILE A 140 0.73 7.99 16.04
N TRP A 141 -0.35 7.29 15.69
CA TRP A 141 -0.42 5.84 15.74
C TRP A 141 -0.82 5.26 14.40
N LEU A 142 -0.13 4.22 13.94
CA LEU A 142 -0.56 3.45 12.78
C LEU A 142 -1.76 2.58 13.20
N ALA A 143 -2.94 2.88 12.69
CA ALA A 143 -4.17 2.20 13.06
C ALA A 143 -4.52 1.00 12.15
N ALA A 144 -4.19 1.08 10.87
CA ALA A 144 -4.43 0.00 9.92
C ALA A 144 -3.55 0.12 8.67
N VAL A 145 -3.44 -0.98 7.92
CA VAL A 145 -2.88 -1.00 6.56
C VAL A 145 -3.96 -1.51 5.61
N ARG A 146 -4.30 -0.69 4.61
CA ARG A 146 -5.29 -1.05 3.57
C ARG A 146 -4.56 -1.29 2.25
N THR A 147 -4.60 -2.52 1.76
CA THR A 147 -3.98 -2.90 0.47
C THR A 147 -4.79 -2.33 -0.71
N ALA A 148 -4.09 -1.87 -1.75
CA ALA A 148 -4.70 -1.42 -3.00
C ALA A 148 -4.83 -2.54 -4.05
N LEU A 149 -4.37 -3.77 -3.75
CA LEU A 149 -4.31 -4.88 -4.71
C LEU A 149 -5.67 -5.17 -5.36
N GLN A 150 -6.75 -5.17 -4.58
CA GLN A 150 -8.10 -5.41 -5.11
C GLN A 150 -8.60 -4.27 -6.00
N ALA A 151 -8.17 -3.03 -5.74
CA ALA A 151 -8.59 -1.87 -6.50
C ALA A 151 -7.93 -1.80 -7.89
N ASP A 152 -6.79 -2.49 -8.09
CA ASP A 152 -6.09 -2.50 -9.38
C ASP A 152 -6.82 -3.30 -10.47
N GLY A 153 -7.68 -4.24 -10.09
CA GLY A 153 -8.55 -4.98 -11.00
C GLY A 153 -9.90 -4.30 -11.30
N ALA A 154 -10.20 -3.15 -10.69
CA ALA A 154 -11.48 -2.48 -10.83
C ALA A 154 -11.60 -1.70 -12.17
N GLU A 155 -12.82 -1.63 -12.70
CA GLU A 155 -13.13 -0.88 -13.93
C GLU A 155 -12.80 0.62 -13.79
N ASP A 156 -13.14 1.20 -12.63
CA ASP A 156 -12.69 2.54 -12.21
C ASP A 156 -11.73 2.43 -11.01
N ARG A 157 -10.45 2.22 -11.32
CA ARG A 157 -9.37 2.12 -10.32
C ARG A 157 -9.28 3.31 -9.37
N ASN A 158 -9.56 4.53 -9.86
CA ASN A 158 -9.46 5.73 -9.04
C ASN A 158 -10.60 5.81 -8.02
N ALA A 159 -11.81 5.39 -8.40
CA ALA A 159 -12.94 5.29 -7.48
C ALA A 159 -12.69 4.20 -6.43
N ALA A 160 -12.29 2.99 -6.84
CA ALA A 160 -12.00 1.90 -5.92
C ALA A 160 -10.88 2.25 -4.92
N ARG A 161 -9.83 2.95 -5.37
CA ARG A 161 -8.76 3.47 -4.48
C ARG A 161 -9.28 4.55 -3.52
N ALA A 162 -10.23 5.38 -3.93
CA ALA A 162 -10.84 6.38 -3.05
C ALA A 162 -11.73 5.75 -1.97
N GLU A 163 -12.40 4.63 -2.26
CA GLU A 163 -13.20 3.87 -1.28
C GLU A 163 -12.33 3.31 -0.15
N LEU A 164 -11.07 2.94 -0.44
CA LEU A 164 -10.09 2.54 0.58
C LEU A 164 -9.77 3.66 1.58
N LEU A 165 -10.17 4.91 1.31
CA LEU A 165 -9.98 6.05 2.21
C LEU A 165 -11.22 6.35 3.08
N ALA A 166 -12.25 5.49 3.04
CA ALA A 166 -13.44 5.68 3.87
C ALA A 166 -13.09 5.87 5.35
N GLY A 167 -13.66 6.91 5.96
CA GLY A 167 -13.42 7.32 7.34
C GLY A 167 -12.18 8.20 7.56
N CYS A 168 -11.34 8.41 6.55
CA CYS A 168 -10.21 9.33 6.62
C CYS A 168 -10.64 10.78 6.32
N GLN A 169 -10.05 11.75 6.99
CA GLN A 169 -10.24 13.17 6.66
C GLN A 169 -9.21 13.66 5.63
N LEU A 170 -8.02 13.07 5.65
CA LEU A 170 -6.87 13.49 4.85
C LEU A 170 -6.22 12.28 4.19
N VAL A 171 -5.62 12.49 3.02
CA VAL A 171 -4.69 11.53 2.40
C VAL A 171 -3.43 12.22 1.94
N TYR A 172 -2.27 11.79 2.44
CA TYR A 172 -0.95 12.25 2.01
C TYR A 172 -0.44 11.38 0.87
N VAL A 173 0.05 12.03 -0.18
CA VAL A 173 0.52 11.39 -1.41
C VAL A 173 1.77 12.11 -1.91
N GLN A 174 2.72 11.41 -2.54
CA GLN A 174 3.79 12.12 -3.26
C GLN A 174 3.19 12.91 -4.43
N SER A 175 2.28 12.27 -5.15
CA SER A 175 1.58 12.87 -6.29
C SER A 175 0.20 12.26 -6.47
N ILE A 176 -0.70 13.02 -7.10
CA ILE A 176 -2.05 12.59 -7.48
C ILE A 176 -2.50 13.37 -8.71
N GLY A 177 -3.08 12.67 -9.70
CA GLY A 177 -3.63 13.26 -10.92
C GLY A 177 -4.99 13.91 -10.68
N GLY A 178 -5.37 14.85 -11.54
CA GLY A 178 -6.64 15.60 -11.41
C GLY A 178 -7.89 14.74 -11.27
N PRO A 179 -8.12 13.74 -12.16
CA PRO A 179 -9.28 12.86 -12.07
C PRO A 179 -9.35 12.08 -10.75
N ALA A 180 -8.22 11.56 -10.29
CA ALA A 180 -8.10 10.85 -9.03
C ALA A 180 -8.37 11.77 -7.83
N ALA A 181 -7.78 12.96 -7.81
CA ALA A 181 -8.01 13.95 -6.76
C ALA A 181 -9.50 14.33 -6.66
N ALA A 182 -10.18 14.48 -7.80
CA ALA A 182 -11.61 14.76 -7.82
C ALA A 182 -12.46 13.62 -7.24
N LYS A 183 -12.01 12.35 -7.34
CA LYS A 183 -12.69 11.20 -6.72
C LYS A 183 -12.46 11.17 -5.20
N VAL A 184 -11.23 11.43 -4.76
CA VAL A 184 -10.86 11.55 -3.33
C VAL A 184 -11.66 12.65 -2.64
N VAL A 185 -11.76 13.83 -3.26
CA VAL A 185 -12.55 14.96 -2.71
C VAL A 185 -14.04 14.62 -2.66
N ARG A 186 -14.58 13.94 -3.67
CA ARG A 186 -15.99 13.48 -3.66
C ARG A 186 -16.26 12.45 -2.57
N ALA A 187 -15.26 11.66 -2.18
CA ALA A 187 -15.32 10.75 -1.04
C ALA A 187 -15.20 11.47 0.32
N GLY A 188 -15.11 12.80 0.34
CA GLY A 188 -15.01 13.59 1.57
C GLY A 188 -13.60 13.66 2.16
N VAL A 189 -12.58 13.23 1.41
CA VAL A 189 -11.18 13.19 1.87
C VAL A 189 -10.40 14.33 1.23
N HIS A 190 -9.57 15.03 2.01
CA HIS A 190 -8.72 16.10 1.49
C HIS A 190 -7.33 15.57 1.07
N PRO A 191 -6.95 15.63 -0.22
CA PRO A 191 -5.63 15.18 -0.66
C PRO A 191 -4.55 16.24 -0.37
N VAL A 192 -3.47 15.81 0.28
CA VAL A 192 -2.27 16.61 0.56
C VAL A 192 -1.08 16.06 -0.23
N LYS A 193 -0.52 16.89 -1.11
CA LYS A 193 0.68 16.53 -1.87
C LYS A 193 1.93 16.83 -1.05
N HIS A 194 2.83 15.86 -0.93
CA HIS A 194 4.15 16.02 -0.31
C HIS A 194 5.21 15.34 -1.19
N PRO A 195 5.68 16.02 -2.26
CA PRO A 195 6.53 15.40 -3.29
C PRO A 195 7.86 14.85 -2.78
N ALA A 196 8.41 15.44 -1.71
CA ALA A 196 9.66 14.98 -1.11
C ALA A 196 9.54 13.57 -0.48
N GLY A 197 8.32 13.14 -0.13
CA GLY A 197 8.10 11.90 0.61
C GLY A 197 8.75 11.90 1.99
N GLY A 198 9.05 10.71 2.50
CA GLY A 198 9.79 10.51 3.75
C GLY A 198 9.12 9.53 4.70
N ALA A 199 9.65 9.40 5.91
CA ALA A 199 9.03 8.58 6.95
C ALA A 199 7.64 9.12 7.29
N ALA A 200 6.63 8.27 7.27
CA ALA A 200 5.23 8.70 7.38
C ALA A 200 4.97 9.50 8.66
N ARG A 201 5.49 9.04 9.81
CA ARG A 201 5.34 9.75 11.09
C ARG A 201 5.98 11.14 11.08
N GLU A 202 7.16 11.26 10.49
CA GLU A 202 7.85 12.57 10.35
C GLU A 202 7.05 13.53 9.47
N VAL A 203 6.49 13.04 8.36
CA VAL A 203 5.64 13.84 7.48
C VAL A 203 4.34 14.28 8.16
N LEU A 204 3.83 13.49 9.11
CA LEU A 204 2.61 13.79 9.86
C LEU A 204 2.84 14.70 11.08
N ARG A 205 4.08 14.87 11.58
CA ARG A 205 4.37 15.74 12.73
C ARG A 205 3.88 17.19 12.57
N PRO A 206 4.04 17.86 11.41
CA PRO A 206 3.50 19.20 11.23
C PRO A 206 1.97 19.26 11.37
N LEU A 207 1.25 18.21 10.91
CA LEU A 207 -0.20 18.11 11.08
C LEU A 207 -0.56 17.99 12.56
N GLN A 208 0.15 17.13 13.31
CA GLN A 208 -0.02 16.99 14.76
C GLN A 208 0.12 18.34 15.48
N GLN A 209 1.16 19.11 15.17
CA GLN A 209 1.39 20.42 15.79
C GLN A 209 0.25 21.42 15.56
N VAL A 210 -0.39 21.36 14.38
CA VAL A 210 -1.53 22.22 14.05
C VAL A 210 -2.77 21.84 14.87
N LEU A 211 -2.88 20.63 15.42
CA LEU A 211 -4.04 20.21 16.21
C LEU A 211 -4.19 20.93 17.55
N GLY A 212 -3.14 21.55 18.08
CA GLY A 212 -3.23 22.38 19.28
C GLY A 212 -3.96 23.72 19.06
N SER A 213 -3.90 24.25 17.84
CA SER A 213 -4.67 25.44 17.43
C SER A 213 -5.25 25.23 16.03
N PRO A 214 -6.22 24.31 15.88
CA PRO A 214 -6.64 23.84 14.58
C PRO A 214 -7.39 24.94 13.82
N PRO A 215 -7.16 25.08 12.50
CA PRO A 215 -7.98 25.99 11.68
C PRO A 215 -9.45 25.55 11.73
N PRO A 216 -10.41 26.45 11.43
CA PRO A 216 -11.84 26.21 11.66
C PRO A 216 -12.40 24.93 11.05
N TRP A 217 -11.92 24.54 9.86
CA TRP A 217 -12.35 23.31 9.19
C TRP A 217 -11.84 22.06 9.92
N LEU A 218 -10.62 22.10 10.46
CA LEU A 218 -10.00 21.00 11.20
C LEU A 218 -10.60 20.88 12.60
N ALA A 219 -10.90 22.02 13.23
CA ALA A 219 -11.64 22.05 14.49
C ALA A 219 -12.98 21.30 14.36
N ARG A 220 -13.73 21.55 13.27
CA ARG A 220 -14.97 20.82 12.97
C ARG A 220 -14.73 19.32 12.76
N ALA A 221 -13.67 18.95 12.03
CA ALA A 221 -13.31 17.55 11.81
C ALA A 221 -12.91 16.82 13.11
N LEU A 222 -12.37 17.55 14.10
CA LEU A 222 -12.03 17.06 15.43
C LEU A 222 -13.23 17.04 16.41
N GLY A 223 -14.43 17.46 15.99
CA GLY A 223 -15.60 17.60 16.86
C GLY A 223 -15.58 18.84 17.77
N ARG A 224 -14.63 19.77 17.58
CA ARG A 224 -14.48 21.00 18.38
C ARG A 224 -15.33 22.14 17.80
N LYS A 225 -15.86 23.02 18.66
CA LYS A 225 -16.53 24.27 18.22
C LYS A 225 -15.51 25.19 17.55
N ALA A 226 -15.81 25.64 16.32
CA ALA A 226 -14.94 26.58 15.61
C ALA A 226 -14.98 27.97 16.27
N GLN A 227 -13.87 28.39 16.88
CA GLN A 227 -13.74 29.70 17.55
C GLN A 227 -13.84 30.92 16.61
N SER A 228 -13.75 30.71 15.28
CA SER A 228 -13.63 31.81 14.31
C SER A 228 -14.91 32.63 14.07
N LEU A 229 -16.08 32.19 14.57
CA LEU A 229 -17.34 32.91 14.37
C LEU A 229 -17.65 33.93 15.46
N GLU A 230 -16.98 33.90 16.61
CA GLU A 230 -17.29 34.83 17.72
C GLU A 230 -16.80 36.25 17.45
N ARG A 231 -15.67 36.42 16.74
CA ARG A 231 -15.08 37.74 16.41
C ARG A 231 -15.88 38.58 15.42
N PHE A 232 -16.88 38.01 14.74
CA PHE A 232 -17.72 38.73 13.78
C PHE A 232 -19.17 38.94 14.28
N SER A 233 -19.47 38.60 15.54
CA SER A 233 -20.83 38.67 16.10
C SER A 233 -21.15 39.97 16.86
N SER A 234 -20.24 40.94 16.93
CA SER A 234 -20.55 42.24 17.56
C SER A 234 -21.38 43.11 16.59
N ALA A 235 -22.70 42.95 16.61
CA ALA A 235 -23.62 43.94 16.08
C ALA A 235 -23.46 45.26 16.85
N PRO A 236 -23.35 46.43 16.20
CA PRO A 236 -23.35 47.71 16.90
C PRO A 236 -24.74 47.92 17.52
N LYS A 237 -24.78 48.14 18.84
CA LYS A 237 -25.97 48.68 19.52
C LYS A 237 -26.24 50.08 18.96
N LEU A 238 -27.33 50.22 18.22
CA LEU A 238 -27.96 51.51 17.97
C LEU A 238 -28.67 51.92 19.26
N GLU A 239 -28.14 52.92 19.96
CA GLU A 239 -28.87 53.63 21.01
C GLU A 239 -29.65 54.79 20.36
N ALA A 240 -30.89 54.95 20.81
CA ALA A 240 -31.90 55.86 20.29
C ALA A 240 -31.93 57.19 21.05
#